data_AF-A0A139WVE1-F1
#
_entry.id   AF-A0A139WVE1-F1
#
_cell.length_a   1.000
_cell.length_b   1.000
_cell.length_c   1.000
_cell.angle_alpha   90.00
_cell.angle_beta   90.00
_cell.angle_gamma   90.00
#
_symmetry.space_group_name_H-M   'P 1'
#
loop_
_entity.id
_entity.type
_entity.pdbx_description
1 polymer ?
#
loop_
_entity_poly.entity_id
_entity_poly.type
_entity_poly.pdbx_seq_one_letter_code
_entity_poly.pdbx_strand_id
1 'polypeptide(L)'
;MEPAYTQDYRHFEQHVAKLLHKAGWVVETAKKNQPVYDLVVKKRNLVVAVQVKWLRNNVAAPQLLKFSEFLDSNEGKKFNFGLFITTKGYSGPAMALIRSWGKDSKIRCGVAQETRIVGIDGIVPEKKDNDGEGDLKQNKVYFGIFTCKGGVGKTTIAGHLAGAFALQGFNVALVDLDPEQNLQKLVGDGVFVPNPRGVGTTIEVFDGRDWHEDAARDSRIVICDCSPALERNPKELVEKFHYCIIPTTLNPLGLNKHGKVIRDTVIEIRQINKKSHLFVLVNNFRKPTSKQLNLLKEVYFNTYNEISQTDDKFHCIDPEDACIRASDQLYYWGIHILENPDSPSSRLAFDLIGGKSYPRDDFINLADYIERKAGIGFLRNDAR
;
A
#
# COMPACT_ATOMS: atom_id res chain seq x y z
N MET A 1 -19.02 15.76 -15.99
CA MET A 1 -19.53 17.00 -15.35
C MET A 1 -19.50 16.79 -13.86
N GLU A 2 -19.05 17.76 -13.05
CA GLU A 2 -19.15 17.63 -11.59
C GLU A 2 -20.63 17.62 -11.17
N PRO A 3 -21.02 16.78 -10.19
CA PRO A 3 -22.40 16.73 -9.71
C PRO A 3 -22.88 18.09 -9.20
N ALA A 4 -24.14 18.44 -9.47
CA ALA A 4 -24.70 19.74 -9.06
C ALA A 4 -24.59 20.00 -7.54
N TYR A 5 -24.58 18.94 -6.73
CA TYR A 5 -24.48 19.04 -5.28
C TYR A 5 -23.06 19.36 -4.75
N THR A 6 -22.02 19.31 -5.60
CA THR A 6 -20.65 19.63 -5.21
C THR A 6 -20.21 21.03 -5.65
N GLN A 7 -21.11 21.86 -6.18
CA GLN A 7 -20.78 23.20 -6.69
C GLN A 7 -20.29 24.15 -5.59
N ASP A 8 -20.98 24.18 -4.46
CA ASP A 8 -20.59 24.96 -3.29
C ASP A 8 -21.13 24.31 -2.00
N TYR A 9 -20.74 24.89 -0.87
CA TYR A 9 -21.15 24.41 0.46
C TYR A 9 -22.68 24.39 0.64
N ARG A 10 -23.42 25.38 0.13
CA ARG A 10 -24.88 25.47 0.33
C ARG A 10 -25.61 24.37 -0.42
N HIS A 11 -25.19 24.08 -1.64
CA HIS A 11 -25.72 22.97 -2.42
C HIS A 11 -25.40 21.62 -1.77
N PHE A 12 -24.20 21.48 -1.20
CA PHE A 12 -23.79 20.26 -0.52
C PHE A 12 -24.54 20.04 0.78
N GLU A 13 -24.71 21.06 1.62
CA GLU A 13 -25.50 21.00 2.84
C GLU A 13 -26.96 20.61 2.56
N GLN A 14 -27.59 21.24 1.56
CA GLN A 14 -28.95 20.89 1.13
C GLN A 14 -29.07 19.46 0.62
N HIS A 15 -28.04 18.97 -0.07
CA HIS A 15 -27.98 17.59 -0.54
C HIS A 15 -27.92 16.59 0.61
N VAL A 16 -27.04 16.82 1.58
CA VAL A 16 -26.94 16.00 2.80
C VAL A 16 -28.26 16.01 3.57
N ALA A 17 -28.89 17.17 3.73
CA ALA A 17 -30.21 17.29 4.35
C ALA A 17 -31.28 16.46 3.61
N LYS A 18 -31.32 16.51 2.27
CA LYS A 18 -32.25 15.71 1.47
C LYS A 18 -32.00 14.20 1.63
N LEU A 19 -30.75 13.76 1.66
CA LEU A 19 -30.40 12.35 1.85
C LEU A 19 -30.83 11.83 3.24
N LEU A 20 -30.56 12.60 4.29
CA LEU A 20 -31.00 12.26 5.65
C LEU A 20 -32.52 12.26 5.77
N HIS A 21 -33.20 13.20 5.12
CA HIS A 21 -34.66 13.22 5.08
C HIS A 21 -35.25 11.98 4.38
N LYS A 22 -34.71 11.60 3.22
CA LYS A 22 -35.08 10.36 2.52
C LYS A 22 -34.82 9.11 3.37
N ALA A 23 -33.79 9.12 4.22
CA ALA A 23 -33.53 8.06 5.20
C ALA A 23 -34.45 8.09 6.44
N GLY A 24 -35.47 8.96 6.44
CA GLY A 24 -36.49 9.05 7.48
C GLY A 24 -36.08 9.88 8.70
N TRP A 25 -35.13 10.81 8.55
CA TRP A 25 -34.78 11.78 9.58
C TRP A 25 -35.54 13.10 9.39
N VAL A 26 -35.92 13.73 10.49
CA VAL A 26 -36.38 15.12 10.50
C VAL A 26 -35.14 16.00 10.57
N VAL A 27 -34.97 16.94 9.64
CA VAL A 27 -33.77 17.78 9.52
C VAL A 27 -34.08 19.22 9.93
N GLU A 28 -33.28 19.75 10.86
CA GLU A 28 -33.34 21.13 11.35
C GLU A 28 -31.98 21.80 11.09
N THR A 29 -31.96 22.97 10.46
CA THR A 29 -30.73 23.76 10.29
C THR A 29 -30.30 24.35 11.63
N ALA A 30 -29.00 24.35 11.93
CA ALA A 30 -28.48 24.94 13.15
C ALA A 30 -28.75 26.45 13.22
N LYS A 31 -28.84 27.00 14.45
CA LYS A 31 -29.01 28.45 14.66
C LYS A 31 -27.77 29.19 14.16
N LYS A 32 -27.95 30.33 13.46
CA LYS A 32 -26.86 31.25 13.09
C LYS A 32 -26.04 31.57 14.35
N ASN A 33 -24.75 31.20 14.37
CA ASN A 33 -23.74 31.39 15.43
C ASN A 33 -23.20 30.13 16.13
N GLN A 34 -23.49 28.91 15.66
CA GLN A 34 -22.84 27.68 16.15
C GLN A 34 -21.90 27.07 15.09
N PRO A 35 -20.59 27.38 15.10
CA PRO A 35 -19.66 26.98 14.02
C PRO A 35 -19.22 25.50 14.07
N VAL A 36 -19.78 24.71 14.99
CA VAL A 36 -19.27 23.36 15.30
C VAL A 36 -20.10 22.25 14.66
N TYR A 37 -21.38 22.51 14.34
CA TYR A 37 -22.25 21.63 13.57
C TYR A 37 -23.21 22.47 12.72
N ASP A 38 -23.65 21.92 11.59
CA ASP A 38 -24.39 22.64 10.56
C ASP A 38 -25.88 22.27 10.57
N LEU A 39 -26.18 20.99 10.84
CA LEU A 39 -27.55 20.47 10.95
C LEU A 39 -27.76 19.73 12.28
N VAL A 40 -29.02 19.65 12.69
CA VAL A 40 -29.49 18.72 13.71
C VAL A 40 -30.51 17.81 13.06
N VAL A 41 -30.35 16.49 13.24
CA VAL A 41 -31.32 15.52 12.72
C VAL A 41 -31.92 14.69 13.85
N LYS A 42 -33.23 14.42 13.73
CA LYS A 42 -34.01 13.72 14.75
C LYS A 42 -34.75 12.52 14.15
N LYS A 43 -34.71 11.38 14.85
CA LYS A 43 -35.48 10.18 14.50
C LYS A 43 -35.79 9.39 15.75
N ARG A 44 -37.08 9.24 16.07
CA ARG A 44 -37.54 8.65 17.34
C ARG A 44 -36.90 9.39 18.52
N ASN A 45 -36.17 8.67 19.38
CA ASN A 45 -35.48 9.23 20.55
C ASN A 45 -34.04 9.69 20.27
N LEU A 46 -33.60 9.67 19.01
CA LEU A 46 -32.25 10.07 18.61
C LEU A 46 -32.22 11.53 18.18
N VAL A 47 -31.29 12.29 18.76
CA VAL A 47 -30.92 13.66 18.37
C VAL A 47 -29.44 13.67 18.02
N VAL A 48 -29.13 14.05 16.79
CA VAL A 48 -27.79 13.89 16.20
C VAL A 48 -27.31 15.21 15.63
N ALA A 49 -26.08 15.61 15.99
CA ALA A 49 -25.41 16.76 15.39
C ALA A 49 -24.76 16.33 14.07
N VAL A 50 -24.90 17.13 13.02
CA VAL A 50 -24.27 16.83 11.72
C VAL A 50 -23.31 17.96 11.37
N GLN A 51 -22.04 17.63 11.16
CA GLN A 51 -21.07 18.54 10.59
C GLN A 51 -20.82 18.17 9.13
N VAL A 52 -21.04 19.13 8.24
CA VAL A 52 -20.89 19.03 6.80
C VAL A 52 -19.60 19.72 6.38
N LYS A 53 -18.76 19.03 5.61
CA LYS A 53 -17.53 19.59 5.03
C LYS A 53 -17.54 19.49 3.52
N TRP A 54 -17.83 20.63 2.88
CA TRP A 54 -17.58 20.81 1.46
C TRP A 54 -16.10 21.12 1.24
N LEU A 55 -15.34 20.14 0.74
CA LEU A 55 -13.91 20.26 0.47
C LEU A 55 -13.57 19.74 -0.92
N ARG A 56 -12.52 20.31 -1.51
CA ARG A 56 -11.91 19.79 -2.75
C ARG A 56 -10.87 18.70 -2.48
N ASN A 57 -10.38 18.61 -1.23
CA ASN A 57 -9.41 17.64 -0.75
C ASN A 57 -9.98 16.82 0.41
N ASN A 58 -9.30 15.72 0.75
CA ASN A 58 -9.69 14.87 1.88
C ASN A 58 -9.62 15.60 3.22
N VAL A 59 -10.53 15.23 4.14
CA VAL A 59 -10.59 15.74 5.51
C VAL A 59 -9.32 15.33 6.27
N ALA A 60 -8.68 16.27 6.95
CA ALA A 60 -7.51 16.02 7.79
C ALA A 60 -7.90 15.68 9.23
N ALA A 61 -7.07 14.89 9.92
CA ALA A 61 -7.32 14.44 11.29
C ALA A 61 -7.67 15.58 12.29
N PRO A 62 -7.03 16.77 12.25
CA PRO A 62 -7.39 17.86 13.18
C PRO A 62 -8.83 18.35 13.05
N GLN A 63 -9.44 18.24 11.85
CA GLN A 63 -10.82 18.66 11.63
C GLN A 63 -11.81 17.68 12.30
N LEU A 64 -11.48 16.39 12.30
CA LEU A 64 -12.23 15.34 12.99
C LEU A 64 -12.12 15.46 14.51
N LEU A 65 -10.90 15.65 15.03
CA LEU A 65 -10.65 15.81 16.47
C LEU A 65 -11.46 16.97 17.04
N LYS A 66 -11.49 18.11 16.35
CA LYS A 66 -12.29 19.28 16.76
C LYS A 66 -13.78 18.97 16.92
N PHE A 67 -14.34 18.12 16.07
CA PHE A 67 -15.75 17.72 16.18
C PHE A 67 -15.96 16.66 17.27
N SER A 68 -15.03 15.71 17.41
CA SER A 68 -15.05 14.72 18.49
C SER A 68 -15.00 15.39 19.87
N GLU A 69 -14.06 16.31 20.08
CA GLU A 69 -13.91 17.09 21.32
C GLU A 69 -15.19 17.86 21.68
N PHE A 70 -15.89 18.38 20.66
CA PHE A 70 -17.19 19.02 20.87
C PHE A 70 -18.25 18.03 21.35
N LEU A 71 -18.34 16.83 20.78
CA LEU A 71 -19.31 15.81 21.19
C LEU A 71 -19.08 15.35 22.65
N ASP A 72 -17.83 15.41 23.11
CA ASP A 72 -17.44 15.10 24.48
C ASP A 72 -17.68 16.26 25.47
N SER A 73 -17.82 17.49 24.96
CA SER A 73 -18.12 18.68 25.77
C SER A 73 -19.52 18.63 26.42
N ASN A 74 -19.74 19.47 27.43
CA ASN A 74 -21.05 19.58 28.10
C ASN A 74 -22.18 19.98 27.13
N GLU A 75 -21.87 20.79 26.11
CA GLU A 75 -22.84 21.16 25.07
C GLU A 75 -23.12 20.01 24.09
N GLY A 76 -22.13 19.17 23.82
CA GLY A 76 -22.22 18.00 22.94
C GLY A 76 -23.00 16.84 23.54
N LYS A 77 -23.01 16.70 24.87
CA LYS A 77 -23.71 15.62 25.60
C LYS A 77 -25.22 15.56 25.36
N LYS A 78 -25.84 16.64 24.85
CA LYS A 78 -27.26 16.63 24.45
C LYS A 78 -27.54 15.83 23.18
N PHE A 79 -26.50 15.49 22.41
CA PHE A 79 -26.59 14.65 21.22
C PHE A 79 -26.24 13.21 21.56
N ASN A 80 -26.97 12.26 20.97
CA ASN A 80 -26.68 10.85 21.11
C ASN A 80 -25.34 10.49 20.46
N PHE A 81 -25.08 11.06 19.28
CA PHE A 81 -23.84 10.95 18.52
C PHE A 81 -23.79 12.09 17.48
N GLY A 82 -22.67 12.23 16.78
CA GLY A 82 -22.46 13.17 15.69
C GLY A 82 -22.18 12.46 14.36
N LEU A 83 -22.65 13.04 13.27
CA LEU A 83 -22.30 12.64 11.89
C LEU A 83 -21.33 13.67 11.31
N PHE A 84 -20.18 13.22 10.82
CA PHE A 84 -19.26 14.03 10.04
C PHE A 84 -19.39 13.60 8.58
N ILE A 85 -19.86 14.49 7.70
CA ILE A 85 -20.16 14.16 6.30
C ILE A 85 -19.35 15.06 5.36
N THR A 86 -18.64 14.47 4.40
CA THR A 86 -17.76 15.18 3.47
C THR A 86 -18.06 14.87 2.00
N THR A 87 -17.65 15.77 1.09
CA THR A 87 -17.75 15.61 -0.38
C THR A 87 -16.76 14.62 -0.97
N LYS A 88 -15.56 14.50 -0.39
CA LYS A 88 -14.45 13.73 -0.99
C LYS A 88 -14.11 12.47 -0.22
N GLY A 89 -13.71 12.61 1.04
CA GLY A 89 -13.23 11.51 1.85
C GLY A 89 -12.32 11.99 2.97
N TYR A 90 -11.55 11.06 3.54
CA TYR A 90 -10.70 11.30 4.70
C TYR A 90 -9.26 10.92 4.34
N SER A 91 -8.28 11.70 4.81
CA SER A 91 -6.87 11.41 4.54
C SER A 91 -6.42 10.16 5.30
N GLY A 92 -5.29 9.55 4.91
CA GLY A 92 -4.75 8.39 5.62
C GLY A 92 -4.68 8.56 7.15
N PRO A 93 -4.15 9.69 7.68
CA PRO A 93 -4.19 9.98 9.11
C PRO A 93 -5.58 10.12 9.71
N ALA A 94 -6.53 10.71 8.98
CA ALA A 94 -7.92 10.84 9.42
C ALA A 94 -8.64 9.47 9.46
N MET A 95 -8.36 8.60 8.49
CA MET A 95 -8.86 7.22 8.47
C MET A 95 -8.27 6.37 9.60
N ALA A 96 -6.97 6.51 9.88
CA ALA A 96 -6.34 5.85 11.02
C ALA A 96 -6.96 6.32 12.35
N LEU A 97 -7.24 7.63 12.49
CA LEU A 97 -7.94 8.18 13.65
C LEU A 97 -9.35 7.59 13.80
N ILE A 98 -10.13 7.53 12.71
CA ILE A 98 -11.46 6.92 12.71
C ILE A 98 -11.40 5.45 13.16
N ARG A 99 -10.44 4.69 12.62
CA ARG A 99 -10.25 3.27 12.96
C ARG A 99 -9.76 3.05 14.39
N SER A 100 -9.05 4.03 14.97
CA SER A 100 -8.60 3.97 16.37
C SER A 100 -9.73 4.16 17.38
N TRP A 101 -10.86 4.71 16.96
CA TRP A 101 -12.00 4.92 17.83
C TRP A 101 -12.75 3.61 18.09
N GLY A 102 -12.96 3.30 19.37
CA GLY A 102 -13.75 2.15 19.79
C GLY A 102 -15.24 2.29 19.42
N LYS A 103 -16.00 1.20 19.56
CA LYS A 103 -17.45 1.16 19.26
C LYS A 103 -18.28 2.23 19.99
N ASP A 104 -17.79 2.64 21.16
CA ASP A 104 -18.41 3.65 22.04
C ASP A 104 -18.17 5.10 21.60
N SER A 105 -17.38 5.31 20.54
CA SER A 105 -17.16 6.64 19.99
C SER A 105 -18.47 7.28 19.56
N LYS A 106 -18.66 8.54 19.96
CA LYS A 106 -19.86 9.33 19.65
C LYS A 106 -19.82 9.95 18.26
N ILE A 107 -18.77 9.75 17.47
CA ILE A 107 -18.70 10.28 16.11
C ILE A 107 -18.87 9.14 15.10
N ARG A 108 -19.58 9.44 14.02
CA ARG A 108 -19.69 8.58 12.84
C ARG A 108 -19.33 9.37 11.58
N CYS A 109 -18.52 8.80 10.71
CA CYS A 109 -17.96 9.44 9.54
C CYS A 109 -18.58 8.88 8.26
N GLY A 110 -18.79 9.74 7.25
CA GLY A 110 -19.34 9.31 5.97
C GLY A 110 -19.07 10.26 4.82
N VAL A 111 -19.22 9.73 3.61
CA VAL A 111 -19.07 10.47 2.35
C VAL A 111 -20.43 10.54 1.66
N ALA A 112 -20.88 11.75 1.30
CA ALA A 112 -22.13 11.91 0.58
C ALA A 112 -21.92 11.67 -0.92
N GLN A 113 -22.61 10.66 -1.44
CA GLN A 113 -22.72 10.36 -2.86
C GLN A 113 -24.04 10.94 -3.41
N GLU A 114 -24.28 10.78 -4.70
CA GLU A 114 -25.48 11.32 -5.36
C GLU A 114 -26.79 10.77 -4.78
N THR A 115 -26.83 9.51 -4.39
CA THR A 115 -28.07 8.84 -3.94
C THR A 115 -28.07 8.41 -2.49
N ARG A 116 -26.92 8.45 -1.81
CA ARG A 116 -26.75 7.91 -0.44
C ARG A 116 -25.57 8.53 0.30
N ILE A 117 -25.54 8.35 1.62
CA ILE A 117 -24.34 8.59 2.44
C ILE A 117 -23.71 7.23 2.72
N VAL A 118 -22.41 7.10 2.42
CA VAL A 118 -21.63 5.88 2.70
C VAL A 118 -20.90 6.08 4.01
N GLY A 119 -21.23 5.28 5.03
CA GLY A 119 -20.58 5.30 6.33
C GLY A 119 -19.21 4.62 6.31
N ILE A 120 -18.29 5.09 7.15
CA ILE A 120 -16.92 4.56 7.30
C ILE A 120 -16.80 3.67 8.53
N ASP A 121 -17.68 3.84 9.52
CA ASP A 121 -17.68 3.07 10.76
C ASP A 121 -18.53 1.81 10.61
N GLY A 122 -17.91 0.65 10.77
CA GLY A 122 -18.50 -0.67 10.56
C GLY A 122 -19.84 -0.91 11.26
N ILE A 123 -20.92 -0.74 10.50
CA ILE A 123 -22.09 -1.61 10.53
C ILE A 123 -22.06 -2.36 9.20
N VAL A 124 -21.72 -3.65 9.29
CA VAL A 124 -21.87 -4.63 8.20
C VAL A 124 -23.30 -4.54 7.68
N PRO A 125 -23.56 -4.25 6.40
CA PRO A 125 -24.83 -4.62 5.82
C PRO A 125 -24.81 -6.13 5.63
N GLU A 126 -25.71 -6.83 6.32
CA GLU A 126 -26.11 -8.17 5.94
C GLU A 126 -26.45 -8.22 4.45
N LYS A 127 -26.10 -9.37 3.86
CA LYS A 127 -26.33 -9.82 2.48
C LYS A 127 -27.42 -9.08 1.72
N LYS A 128 -27.10 -8.75 0.46
CA LYS A 128 -28.06 -8.95 -0.63
C LYS A 128 -27.41 -9.76 -1.75
N ASP A 129 -27.85 -11.00 -1.83
CA ASP A 129 -27.89 -11.74 -3.09
C ASP A 129 -28.87 -11.03 -4.03
N ASN A 130 -28.39 -10.70 -5.23
CA ASN A 130 -28.97 -11.00 -6.54
C ASN A 130 -28.55 -9.95 -7.57
N ASP A 131 -27.69 -10.42 -8.47
CA ASP A 131 -27.74 -10.30 -9.93
C ASP A 131 -27.88 -8.92 -10.57
N GLY A 132 -26.82 -8.53 -11.29
CA GLY A 132 -26.84 -7.44 -12.26
C GLY A 132 -25.44 -6.89 -12.55
N GLU A 133 -24.75 -7.54 -13.50
CA GLU A 133 -23.55 -7.11 -14.25
C GLU A 133 -22.94 -5.73 -13.98
N GLY A 134 -21.63 -5.74 -13.68
CA GLY A 134 -20.79 -4.54 -13.67
C GLY A 134 -19.43 -4.77 -13.02
N ASP A 135 -18.62 -5.66 -13.62
CA ASP A 135 -17.24 -5.96 -13.25
C ASP A 135 -16.35 -4.69 -13.37
N LEU A 136 -16.19 -3.94 -12.28
CA LEU A 136 -15.04 -3.04 -12.11
C LEU A 136 -14.00 -3.77 -11.27
N LYS A 137 -13.28 -4.71 -11.89
CA LYS A 137 -12.03 -5.24 -11.36
C LYS A 137 -11.17 -4.05 -10.94
N GLN A 138 -10.90 -3.90 -9.64
CA GLN A 138 -9.86 -2.97 -9.20
C GLN A 138 -8.55 -3.42 -9.85
N ASN A 139 -7.90 -2.54 -10.62
CA ASN A 139 -6.60 -2.82 -11.22
C ASN A 139 -5.55 -2.94 -10.12
N LYS A 140 -5.25 -4.17 -9.72
CA LYS A 140 -4.10 -4.51 -8.87
C LYS A 140 -2.83 -4.44 -9.69
N VAL A 141 -1.76 -3.95 -9.07
CA VAL A 141 -0.41 -4.00 -9.63
C VAL A 141 0.34 -5.17 -9.01
N TYR A 142 0.98 -5.97 -9.84
CA TYR A 142 1.73 -7.14 -9.41
C TYR A 142 3.22 -6.95 -9.61
N PHE A 143 3.97 -7.35 -8.59
CA PHE A 143 5.42 -7.45 -8.59
C PHE A 143 5.83 -8.92 -8.51
N GLY A 144 6.75 -9.35 -9.37
CA GLY A 144 7.46 -10.63 -9.23
C GLY A 144 8.92 -10.41 -8.84
N ILE A 145 9.37 -10.99 -7.73
CA ILE A 145 10.79 -10.92 -7.34
C ILE A 145 11.47 -12.21 -7.79
N PHE A 146 12.29 -12.13 -8.84
CA PHE A 146 12.90 -13.31 -9.48
C PHE A 146 14.39 -13.40 -9.23
N THR A 147 14.90 -14.63 -9.14
CA THR A 147 16.33 -14.91 -9.31
C THR A 147 16.52 -16.39 -9.54
N CYS A 148 17.25 -16.79 -10.57
CA CYS A 148 17.59 -18.21 -10.77
C CYS A 148 18.81 -18.66 -9.94
N LYS A 149 19.10 -17.95 -8.84
CA LYS A 149 20.08 -18.34 -7.82
C LYS A 149 19.58 -18.06 -6.41
N GLY A 150 19.74 -19.04 -5.53
CA GLY A 150 19.55 -18.88 -4.10
C GLY A 150 20.56 -17.90 -3.49
N GLY A 151 20.15 -17.22 -2.42
CA GLY A 151 21.06 -16.40 -1.59
C GLY A 151 21.35 -14.97 -2.08
N VAL A 152 20.71 -14.49 -3.16
CA VAL A 152 20.87 -13.08 -3.60
C VAL A 152 19.89 -12.11 -2.95
N GLY A 153 19.09 -12.55 -1.98
CA GLY A 153 18.19 -11.71 -1.18
C GLY A 153 16.78 -11.50 -1.74
N LYS A 154 16.24 -12.45 -2.51
CA LYS A 154 14.89 -12.40 -3.10
C LYS A 154 13.79 -12.16 -2.06
N THR A 155 13.70 -13.05 -1.07
CA THR A 155 12.74 -12.97 0.04
C THR A 155 12.91 -11.69 0.86
N THR A 156 14.15 -11.29 1.11
CA THR A 156 14.47 -10.01 1.75
C THR A 156 13.92 -8.83 0.97
N ILE A 157 14.13 -8.81 -0.35
CA ILE A 157 13.63 -7.73 -1.21
C ILE A 157 12.10 -7.73 -1.25
N ALA A 158 11.46 -8.89 -1.37
CA ALA A 158 10.00 -9.00 -1.39
C ALA A 158 9.37 -8.39 -0.13
N GLY A 159 9.78 -8.84 1.06
CA GLY A 159 9.23 -8.38 2.33
C GLY A 159 9.45 -6.89 2.59
N HIS A 160 10.67 -6.39 2.34
CA HIS A 160 10.99 -4.99 2.63
C HIS A 160 10.46 -4.02 1.59
N LEU A 161 10.35 -4.42 0.31
CA LEU A 161 9.68 -3.61 -0.69
C LEU A 161 8.18 -3.47 -0.40
N ALA A 162 7.54 -4.55 0.08
CA ALA A 162 6.16 -4.48 0.55
C ALA A 162 6.03 -3.47 1.71
N GLY A 163 6.97 -3.52 2.66
CA GLY A 163 7.10 -2.53 3.72
C GLY A 163 7.22 -1.10 3.23
N ALA A 164 8.06 -0.84 2.22
CA ALA A 164 8.22 0.48 1.64
C ALA A 164 6.94 1.00 0.98
N PHE A 165 6.23 0.18 0.20
CA PHE A 165 4.94 0.56 -0.37
C PHE A 165 3.87 0.79 0.71
N ALA A 166 3.87 -0.01 1.77
CA ALA A 166 2.97 0.17 2.91
C ALA A 166 3.24 1.49 3.66
N LEU A 167 4.52 1.86 3.85
CA LEU A 167 4.91 3.17 4.39
C LEU A 167 4.49 4.35 3.49
N GLN A 168 4.39 4.12 2.19
CA GLN A 168 3.84 5.09 1.22
C GLN A 168 2.30 5.12 1.18
N GLY A 169 1.62 4.30 2.00
CA GLY A 169 0.17 4.31 2.15
C GLY A 169 -0.58 3.39 1.19
N PHE A 170 0.12 2.48 0.50
CA PHE A 170 -0.55 1.44 -0.30
C PHE A 170 -0.95 0.25 0.58
N ASN A 171 -2.10 -0.35 0.29
CA ASN A 171 -2.43 -1.67 0.80
C ASN A 171 -1.70 -2.72 -0.04
N VAL A 172 -0.91 -3.55 0.63
CA VAL A 172 -0.01 -4.52 -0.01
C VAL A 172 -0.34 -5.92 0.49
N ALA A 173 -0.33 -6.90 -0.41
CA ALA A 173 -0.30 -8.32 -0.09
C ALA A 173 1.04 -8.94 -0.51
N LEU A 174 1.55 -9.84 0.30
CA LEU A 174 2.71 -10.68 -0.03
C LEU A 174 2.24 -12.09 -0.38
N VAL A 175 2.80 -12.68 -1.43
CA VAL A 175 2.49 -14.06 -1.83
C VAL A 175 3.80 -14.83 -1.93
N ASP A 176 3.93 -15.88 -1.13
CA ASP A 176 5.10 -16.77 -1.16
C ASP A 176 4.86 -17.87 -2.20
N LEU A 177 5.54 -17.76 -3.35
CA LEU A 177 5.48 -18.78 -4.41
C LEU A 177 6.63 -19.79 -4.29
N ASP A 178 7.54 -19.61 -3.32
CA ASP A 178 8.66 -20.51 -3.11
C ASP A 178 8.19 -21.75 -2.33
N PRO A 179 8.36 -22.98 -2.86
CA PRO A 179 7.99 -24.19 -2.12
C PRO A 179 8.70 -24.33 -0.76
N GLU A 180 9.85 -23.65 -0.59
CA GLU A 180 10.56 -23.63 0.69
C GLU A 180 9.91 -22.73 1.74
N GLN A 181 8.94 -21.89 1.35
CA GLN A 181 8.18 -20.99 2.23
C GLN A 181 9.07 -20.11 3.12
N ASN A 182 10.20 -19.65 2.58
CA ASN A 182 11.17 -18.89 3.35
C ASN A 182 10.59 -17.56 3.83
N LEU A 183 9.66 -16.94 3.08
CA LEU A 183 9.00 -15.72 3.52
C LEU A 183 8.09 -16.00 4.71
N GLN A 184 7.19 -16.99 4.60
CA GLN A 184 6.29 -17.34 5.70
C GLN A 184 7.04 -17.78 6.96
N LYS A 185 8.15 -18.50 6.83
CA LYS A 185 9.00 -18.83 7.98
C LYS A 185 9.56 -17.59 8.68
N LEU A 186 9.88 -16.55 7.92
CA LEU A 186 10.48 -15.33 8.46
C LEU A 186 9.45 -14.41 9.13
N VAL A 187 8.22 -14.38 8.63
CA VAL A 187 7.23 -13.36 9.01
C VAL A 187 5.84 -13.89 9.36
N GLY A 188 5.62 -15.20 9.32
CA GLY A 188 4.31 -15.81 9.55
C GLY A 188 3.26 -15.34 8.54
N ASP A 189 2.01 -15.24 9.00
CA ASP A 189 0.86 -14.83 8.18
C ASP A 189 0.77 -13.30 7.97
N GLY A 190 1.65 -12.52 8.60
CA GLY A 190 1.64 -11.08 8.42
C GLY A 190 2.84 -10.34 9.00
N VAL A 191 3.25 -9.26 8.35
CA VAL A 191 4.36 -8.39 8.77
C VAL A 191 3.81 -7.09 9.33
N PHE A 192 4.20 -6.74 10.56
CA PHE A 192 3.91 -5.41 11.08
C PHE A 192 4.95 -4.39 10.60
N VAL A 193 4.47 -3.31 10.01
CA VAL A 193 5.26 -2.18 9.54
C VAL A 193 4.98 -0.99 10.46
N PRO A 194 5.91 -0.67 11.38
CA PRO A 194 5.72 0.45 12.29
C PRO A 194 5.78 1.78 11.52
N ASN A 195 4.84 2.68 11.82
CA ASN A 195 4.88 4.05 11.33
C ASN A 195 5.27 5.00 12.49
N PRO A 196 6.48 5.59 12.49
CA PRO A 196 6.92 6.46 13.58
C PRO A 196 6.05 7.71 13.81
N ARG A 197 5.17 8.04 12.86
CA ARG A 197 4.29 9.22 12.90
C ARG A 197 2.80 8.87 12.96
N GLY A 198 2.44 7.60 13.22
CA GLY A 198 1.05 7.15 13.24
C GLY A 198 0.87 5.70 13.70
N VAL A 199 -0.28 5.10 13.37
CA VAL A 199 -0.52 3.67 13.60
C VAL A 199 0.21 2.87 12.51
N GLY A 200 0.95 1.84 12.90
CA GLY A 200 1.58 0.93 11.94
C GLY A 200 0.55 0.13 11.14
N THR A 201 0.99 -0.54 10.09
CA THR A 201 0.12 -1.36 9.23
C THR A 201 0.62 -2.78 9.19
N THR A 202 -0.30 -3.74 9.06
CA THR A 202 0.05 -5.15 8.86
C THR A 202 -0.09 -5.49 7.38
N ILE A 203 0.92 -6.12 6.81
CA ILE A 203 0.90 -6.69 5.46
C ILE A 203 0.59 -8.16 5.61
N GLU A 204 -0.45 -8.65 4.94
CA GLU A 204 -0.83 -10.06 4.95
C GLU A 204 0.10 -10.86 4.02
N VAL A 205 0.44 -12.08 4.46
CA VAL A 205 1.29 -13.02 3.72
C VAL A 205 0.47 -14.25 3.36
N PHE A 206 0.41 -14.56 2.07
CA PHE A 206 -0.37 -15.67 1.53
C PHE A 206 0.54 -16.78 1.01
N ASP A 207 0.10 -18.02 1.14
CA ASP A 207 0.69 -19.14 0.41
C ASP A 207 0.29 -19.06 -1.06
N GLY A 208 1.25 -19.21 -1.96
CA GLY A 208 1.01 -19.27 -3.40
C GLY A 208 0.02 -20.35 -3.83
N ARG A 209 -0.08 -21.45 -3.08
CA ARG A 209 -1.01 -22.57 -3.34
C ARG A 209 -2.46 -22.21 -3.03
N ASP A 210 -2.67 -21.33 -2.06
CA ASP A 210 -3.99 -20.87 -1.60
C ASP A 210 -4.32 -19.46 -2.13
N TRP A 211 -3.46 -18.90 -2.99
CA TRP A 211 -3.66 -17.56 -3.52
C TRP A 211 -4.91 -17.48 -4.40
N HIS A 212 -5.82 -16.60 -4.01
CA HIS A 212 -7.00 -16.26 -4.79
C HIS A 212 -7.11 -14.74 -4.93
N GLU A 213 -7.62 -14.26 -6.06
CA GLU A 213 -7.78 -12.82 -6.29
C GLU A 213 -8.64 -12.13 -5.23
N ASP A 214 -9.66 -12.82 -4.75
CA ASP A 214 -10.53 -12.31 -3.70
C ASP A 214 -9.93 -12.36 -2.29
N ALA A 215 -8.84 -13.09 -2.06
CA ALA A 215 -8.21 -13.19 -0.74
C ALA A 215 -7.63 -11.85 -0.29
N ALA A 216 -7.18 -11.02 -1.23
CA ALA A 216 -6.60 -9.70 -0.97
C ALA A 216 -7.37 -8.60 -1.72
N ARG A 217 -8.70 -8.51 -1.50
CA ARG A 217 -9.59 -7.54 -2.17
C ARG A 217 -9.19 -6.08 -1.94
N ASP A 218 -8.74 -5.75 -0.74
CA ASP A 218 -8.39 -4.38 -0.36
C ASP A 218 -6.95 -4.00 -0.78
N SER A 219 -6.16 -4.97 -1.24
CA SER A 219 -4.78 -4.77 -1.66
C SER A 219 -4.71 -4.26 -3.09
N ARG A 220 -3.98 -3.16 -3.28
CA ARG A 220 -3.75 -2.55 -4.60
C ARG A 220 -2.42 -2.99 -5.21
N ILE A 221 -1.51 -3.45 -4.35
CA ILE A 221 -0.21 -4.00 -4.75
C ILE A 221 -0.12 -5.44 -4.25
N VAL A 222 0.30 -6.35 -5.12
CA VAL A 222 0.61 -7.74 -4.78
C VAL A 222 2.08 -7.97 -5.10
N ILE A 223 2.85 -8.45 -4.13
CA ILE A 223 4.27 -8.78 -4.32
C ILE A 223 4.46 -10.27 -4.14
N CYS A 224 4.92 -10.94 -5.20
CA CYS A 224 5.18 -12.36 -5.21
C CYS A 224 6.68 -12.62 -4.98
N ASP A 225 7.02 -13.33 -3.90
CA ASP A 225 8.34 -13.93 -3.70
C ASP A 225 8.43 -15.19 -4.58
N CYS A 226 8.99 -15.06 -5.78
CA CYS A 226 8.94 -16.12 -6.78
C CYS A 226 9.86 -17.31 -6.43
N SER A 227 9.53 -18.52 -6.89
CA SER A 227 10.48 -19.63 -6.85
C SER A 227 11.69 -19.33 -7.76
N PRO A 228 12.93 -19.77 -7.41
CA PRO A 228 14.10 -19.53 -8.25
C PRO A 228 14.01 -20.10 -9.66
N ALA A 229 13.32 -21.24 -9.81
CA ALA A 229 13.05 -21.85 -11.09
C ALA A 229 11.75 -21.26 -11.67
N LEU A 230 11.82 -20.63 -12.85
CA LEU A 230 10.69 -19.89 -13.40
C LEU A 230 9.46 -20.81 -13.59
N GLU A 231 9.69 -22.03 -14.07
CA GLU A 231 8.67 -23.04 -14.33
C GLU A 231 7.89 -23.50 -13.09
N ARG A 232 8.40 -23.24 -11.89
CA ARG A 232 7.70 -23.53 -10.63
C ARG A 232 6.72 -22.44 -10.22
N ASN A 233 6.79 -21.27 -10.86
CA ASN A 233 5.86 -20.18 -10.61
C ASN A 233 4.58 -20.37 -11.44
N PRO A 234 3.38 -20.14 -10.88
CA PRO A 234 2.14 -20.22 -11.64
C PRO A 234 2.18 -19.26 -12.83
N LYS A 235 2.05 -19.80 -14.05
CA LYS A 235 2.13 -19.01 -15.29
C LYS A 235 1.15 -17.83 -15.31
N GLU A 236 -0.06 -18.05 -14.81
CA GLU A 236 -1.11 -17.03 -14.70
C GLU A 236 -0.71 -15.83 -13.83
N LEU A 237 0.12 -16.04 -12.80
CA LEU A 237 0.67 -14.94 -12.00
C LEU A 237 1.79 -14.23 -12.74
N VAL A 238 2.69 -14.97 -13.38
CA VAL A 238 3.77 -14.40 -14.18
C VAL A 238 3.23 -13.50 -15.31
N GLU A 239 2.13 -13.90 -15.94
CA GLU A 239 1.41 -13.10 -16.96
C GLU A 239 0.81 -11.79 -16.41
N LYS A 240 0.46 -11.75 -15.12
CA LYS A 240 -0.08 -10.57 -14.43
C LYS A 240 0.98 -9.59 -13.93
N PHE A 241 2.25 -10.00 -13.86
CA PHE A 241 3.32 -9.14 -13.35
C PHE A 241 3.46 -7.88 -14.20
N HIS A 242 3.29 -6.74 -13.53
CA HIS A 242 3.51 -5.43 -14.12
C HIS A 242 4.98 -5.04 -14.00
N TYR A 243 5.59 -5.45 -12.89
CA TYR A 243 6.96 -5.16 -12.52
C TYR A 243 7.65 -6.45 -12.08
N CYS A 244 8.89 -6.66 -12.52
CA CYS A 244 9.73 -7.72 -11.99
C CYS A 244 11.03 -7.13 -11.47
N ILE A 245 11.51 -7.60 -10.33
CA ILE A 245 12.80 -7.20 -9.76
C ILE A 245 13.71 -8.42 -9.75
N ILE A 246 14.90 -8.24 -10.29
CA ILE A 246 15.90 -9.29 -10.45
C ILE A 246 17.19 -8.86 -9.71
N PRO A 247 17.36 -9.24 -8.44
CA PRO A 247 18.56 -8.91 -7.69
C PRO A 247 19.83 -9.54 -8.26
N THR A 248 20.90 -8.77 -8.21
CA THR A 248 22.27 -9.20 -8.50
C THR A 248 23.25 -8.57 -7.51
N THR A 249 24.52 -8.98 -7.54
CA THR A 249 25.56 -8.37 -6.71
C THR A 249 26.60 -7.67 -7.58
N LEU A 250 27.06 -6.50 -7.15
CA LEU A 250 28.08 -5.73 -7.86
C LEU A 250 29.49 -6.15 -7.39
N ASN A 251 29.91 -7.33 -7.82
CA ASN A 251 31.27 -7.82 -7.66
C ASN A 251 31.65 -8.70 -8.87
N PRO A 252 32.94 -8.95 -9.13
CA PRO A 252 33.36 -9.66 -10.35
C PRO A 252 32.71 -11.04 -10.54
N LEU A 253 32.54 -11.82 -9.46
CA LEU A 253 31.91 -13.14 -9.51
C LEU A 253 30.40 -13.05 -9.72
N GLY A 254 29.78 -12.06 -9.08
CA GLY A 254 28.38 -11.69 -9.24
C GLY A 254 28.07 -11.38 -10.69
N LEU A 255 28.80 -10.44 -11.28
CA LEU A 255 28.57 -10.02 -12.67
C LEU A 255 28.81 -11.17 -13.67
N ASN A 256 29.91 -11.90 -13.55
CA ASN A 256 30.21 -13.00 -14.47
C ASN A 256 29.20 -14.14 -14.37
N LYS A 257 28.87 -14.59 -13.15
CA LYS A 257 27.99 -15.76 -12.98
C LYS A 257 26.51 -15.40 -13.07
N HIS A 258 26.09 -14.24 -12.58
CA HIS A 258 24.68 -13.83 -12.57
C HIS A 258 24.29 -13.17 -13.89
N GLY A 259 25.23 -12.54 -14.61
CA GLY A 259 24.96 -11.90 -15.90
C GLY A 259 24.30 -12.84 -16.90
N LYS A 260 24.86 -14.04 -17.13
CA LYS A 260 24.22 -15.04 -18.01
C LYS A 260 22.84 -15.45 -17.48
N VAL A 261 22.77 -15.80 -16.19
CA VAL A 261 21.54 -16.30 -15.58
C VAL A 261 20.41 -15.29 -15.65
N ILE A 262 20.69 -14.01 -15.40
CA ILE A 262 19.70 -12.93 -15.49
C ILE A 262 19.24 -12.73 -16.93
N ARG A 263 20.13 -12.82 -17.92
CA ARG A 263 19.74 -12.78 -19.33
C ARG A 263 18.79 -13.93 -19.69
N ASP A 264 19.09 -15.14 -19.22
CA ASP A 264 18.24 -16.31 -19.43
C ASP A 264 16.87 -16.09 -18.75
N THR A 265 16.84 -15.64 -17.49
CA THR A 265 15.60 -15.29 -16.77
C THR A 265 14.77 -14.25 -17.51
N VAL A 266 15.40 -13.20 -18.07
CA VAL A 266 14.70 -12.17 -18.85
C VAL A 266 14.06 -12.79 -20.10
N ILE A 267 14.80 -13.61 -20.84
CA ILE A 267 14.29 -14.29 -22.04
C ILE A 267 13.08 -15.17 -21.68
N GLU A 268 13.20 -15.97 -20.63
CA GLU A 268 12.15 -16.88 -20.19
C GLU A 268 10.90 -16.12 -19.69
N ILE A 269 11.07 -15.07 -18.87
CA ILE A 269 9.96 -14.20 -18.47
C ILE A 269 9.30 -13.60 -19.71
N ARG A 270 10.08 -13.15 -20.69
CA ARG A 270 9.54 -12.60 -21.95
C ARG A 270 8.82 -13.63 -22.80
N GLN A 271 9.05 -14.94 -22.66
CA GLN A 271 8.23 -15.95 -23.35
C GLN A 271 6.80 -15.99 -22.79
N ILE A 272 6.61 -15.58 -21.53
CA ILE A 272 5.32 -15.61 -20.84
C ILE A 272 4.68 -14.22 -20.81
N ASN A 273 5.44 -13.18 -20.45
CA ASN A 273 4.95 -11.83 -20.24
C ASN A 273 5.79 -10.78 -21.00
N LYS A 274 5.20 -10.30 -22.10
CA LYS A 274 5.77 -9.27 -22.98
C LYS A 274 5.62 -7.84 -22.45
N LYS A 275 4.81 -7.62 -21.41
CA LYS A 275 4.39 -6.28 -20.98
C LYS A 275 5.07 -5.80 -19.70
N SER A 276 5.61 -6.71 -18.88
CA SER A 276 6.24 -6.39 -17.60
C SER A 276 7.48 -5.52 -17.74
N HIS A 277 7.67 -4.57 -16.83
CA HIS A 277 8.94 -3.87 -16.67
C HIS A 277 9.90 -4.70 -15.80
N LEU A 278 11.07 -5.03 -16.33
CA LEU A 278 12.07 -5.86 -15.64
C LEU A 278 13.20 -4.98 -15.12
N PHE A 279 13.46 -5.01 -13.82
CA PHE A 279 14.48 -4.20 -13.16
C PHE A 279 15.59 -5.08 -12.62
N VAL A 280 16.81 -4.91 -13.13
CA VAL A 280 18.00 -5.51 -12.50
C VAL A 280 18.47 -4.61 -11.37
N LEU A 281 18.45 -5.14 -10.15
CA LEU A 281 18.74 -4.40 -8.93
C LEU A 281 20.05 -4.88 -8.30
N VAL A 282 20.98 -3.96 -8.05
CA VAL A 282 22.15 -4.29 -7.24
C VAL A 282 21.75 -4.40 -5.77
N ASN A 283 21.89 -5.61 -5.21
CA ASN A 283 21.71 -5.94 -3.81
C ASN A 283 23.07 -6.16 -3.11
N ASN A 284 23.06 -6.04 -1.78
CA ASN A 284 24.23 -6.16 -0.91
C ASN A 284 25.39 -5.27 -1.38
N PHE A 285 25.06 -4.04 -1.81
CA PHE A 285 26.03 -3.10 -2.35
C PHE A 285 27.00 -2.63 -1.26
N ARG A 286 28.28 -2.91 -1.46
CA ARG A 286 29.38 -2.39 -0.65
C ARG A 286 30.13 -1.37 -1.47
N LYS A 287 30.11 -0.10 -1.04
CA LYS A 287 30.72 1.00 -1.79
C LYS A 287 32.23 0.74 -1.96
N PRO A 288 32.72 0.50 -3.19
CA PRO A 288 34.14 0.33 -3.43
C PRO A 288 34.81 1.69 -3.64
N THR A 289 36.11 1.71 -3.94
CA THR A 289 36.78 2.94 -4.37
C THR A 289 36.16 3.48 -5.67
N SER A 290 36.23 4.78 -5.94
CA SER A 290 35.64 5.37 -7.16
C SER A 290 36.16 4.71 -8.44
N LYS A 291 37.46 4.36 -8.49
CA LYS A 291 38.06 3.64 -9.63
C LYS A 291 37.44 2.26 -9.83
N GLN A 292 37.26 1.51 -8.74
CA GLN A 292 36.62 0.18 -8.78
C GLN A 292 35.14 0.29 -9.14
N LEU A 293 34.43 1.30 -8.63
CA LEU A 293 33.03 1.51 -8.94
C LEU A 293 32.83 1.74 -10.44
N ASN A 294 33.62 2.62 -11.04
CA ASN A 294 33.54 2.91 -12.48
C ASN A 294 33.79 1.65 -13.32
N LEU A 295 34.82 0.87 -12.98
CA LEU A 295 35.11 -0.40 -13.66
C LEU A 295 33.97 -1.42 -13.52
N LEU A 296 33.42 -1.57 -12.31
CA LEU A 296 32.31 -2.50 -12.06
C LEU A 296 31.04 -2.06 -12.77
N LYS A 297 30.74 -0.75 -12.81
CA LYS A 297 29.60 -0.18 -13.54
C LYS A 297 29.73 -0.45 -15.03
N GLU A 298 30.92 -0.23 -15.60
CA GLU A 298 31.18 -0.51 -17.02
C GLU A 298 30.88 -1.98 -17.34
N VAL A 299 31.42 -2.93 -16.57
CA VAL A 299 31.15 -4.36 -16.77
C VAL A 299 29.66 -4.68 -16.57
N TYR A 300 29.03 -4.10 -15.55
CA TYR A 300 27.61 -4.30 -15.24
C TYR A 300 26.69 -3.85 -16.38
N PHE A 301 26.87 -2.65 -16.91
CA PHE A 301 26.08 -2.15 -18.03
C PHE A 301 26.38 -2.90 -19.33
N ASN A 302 27.65 -3.19 -19.61
CA ASN A 302 28.03 -3.97 -20.80
C ASN A 302 27.41 -5.38 -20.80
N THR A 303 27.25 -6.00 -19.63
CA THR A 303 26.61 -7.32 -19.48
C THR A 303 25.17 -7.34 -20.01
N TYR A 304 24.44 -6.23 -19.92
CA TYR A 304 23.03 -6.14 -20.30
C TYR A 304 22.77 -5.17 -21.46
N ASN A 305 23.81 -4.69 -22.14
CA ASN A 305 23.69 -3.68 -23.18
C ASN A 305 22.79 -4.14 -24.34
N GLU A 306 22.95 -5.38 -24.81
CA GLU A 306 22.13 -5.95 -25.89
C GLU A 306 20.63 -5.96 -25.53
N ILE A 307 20.28 -6.40 -24.32
CA ILE A 307 18.90 -6.42 -23.85
C ILE A 307 18.37 -5.00 -23.70
N SER A 308 19.17 -4.09 -23.12
CA SER A 308 18.77 -2.70 -22.90
C SER A 308 18.52 -1.94 -24.21
N GLN A 309 19.14 -2.35 -25.32
CA GLN A 309 18.92 -1.78 -26.65
C GLN A 309 17.68 -2.34 -27.37
N THR A 310 17.23 -3.55 -26.99
CA THR A 310 16.18 -4.28 -27.71
C THR A 310 14.87 -4.39 -26.94
N ASP A 311 14.90 -4.20 -25.63
CA ASP A 311 13.74 -4.26 -24.72
C ASP A 311 13.60 -2.93 -23.98
N ASP A 312 12.65 -2.11 -24.44
CA ASP A 312 12.33 -0.79 -23.88
C ASP A 312 11.78 -0.84 -22.45
N LYS A 313 11.40 -2.04 -21.98
CA LYS A 313 10.89 -2.31 -20.64
C LYS A 313 11.90 -3.05 -19.78
N PHE A 314 13.13 -3.20 -20.24
CA PHE A 314 14.24 -3.68 -19.43
C PHE A 314 15.01 -2.50 -18.83
N HIS A 315 15.21 -2.53 -17.52
CA HIS A 315 15.80 -1.46 -16.73
C HIS A 315 17.02 -2.00 -15.99
N CYS A 316 18.21 -1.64 -16.47
CA CYS A 316 19.45 -1.86 -15.74
C CYS A 316 19.67 -0.69 -14.76
N ILE A 317 19.36 -0.87 -13.48
CA ILE A 317 19.41 0.23 -12.51
C ILE A 317 20.86 0.60 -12.20
N ASP A 318 21.21 1.89 -12.34
CA ASP A 318 22.49 2.40 -11.85
C ASP A 318 22.53 2.30 -10.32
N PRO A 319 23.51 1.61 -9.71
CA PRO A 319 23.59 1.49 -8.26
C PRO A 319 23.75 2.83 -7.53
N GLU A 320 24.13 3.91 -8.22
CA GLU A 320 24.13 5.26 -7.65
C GLU A 320 22.74 5.91 -7.61
N ASP A 321 21.81 5.48 -8.47
CA ASP A 321 20.41 5.94 -8.46
C ASP A 321 19.57 5.16 -7.45
N ALA A 322 19.68 3.83 -7.46
CA ALA A 322 19.01 2.95 -6.50
C ALA A 322 19.74 1.61 -6.35
N CYS A 323 20.05 1.25 -5.10
CA CYS A 323 20.57 -0.06 -4.73
C CYS A 323 20.15 -0.40 -3.30
N ILE A 324 20.29 -1.67 -2.91
CA ILE A 324 20.18 -2.08 -1.51
C ILE A 324 21.59 -2.25 -0.97
N ARG A 325 21.96 -1.41 0.01
CA ARG A 325 23.28 -1.45 0.62
C ARG A 325 23.44 -2.67 1.51
N ALA A 326 24.69 -3.12 1.64
CA ALA A 326 25.04 -4.09 2.67
C ALA A 326 24.66 -3.56 4.05
N SER A 327 23.94 -4.36 4.83
CA SER A 327 23.44 -3.97 6.15
C SER A 327 23.40 -5.17 7.07
N ASP A 328 23.92 -5.01 8.29
CA ASP A 328 23.83 -6.04 9.32
C ASP A 328 22.37 -6.30 9.71
N GLN A 329 21.51 -5.27 9.68
CA GLN A 329 20.07 -5.45 9.94
C GLN A 329 19.41 -6.39 8.92
N LEU A 330 19.78 -6.27 7.64
CA LEU A 330 19.28 -7.16 6.59
C LEU A 330 19.95 -8.54 6.65
N TYR A 331 21.23 -8.59 6.97
CA TYR A 331 21.99 -9.85 7.08
C TYR A 331 21.47 -10.75 8.20
N TYR A 332 21.14 -10.16 9.36
CA TYR A 332 20.57 -10.86 10.51
C TYR A 332 19.04 -10.83 10.56
N TRP A 333 18.38 -10.42 9.49
CA TRP A 333 16.91 -10.47 9.44
C TRP A 333 16.43 -11.92 9.53
N GLY A 334 15.58 -12.21 10.52
CA GLY A 334 15.22 -13.57 10.92
C GLY A 334 15.77 -13.99 12.27
N ILE A 335 16.70 -13.23 12.88
CA ILE A 335 17.22 -13.53 14.22
C ILE A 335 16.12 -13.60 15.28
N HIS A 336 15.03 -12.85 15.09
CA HIS A 336 13.86 -12.85 15.97
C HIS A 336 13.18 -14.21 16.09
N ILE A 337 13.34 -15.08 15.09
CA ILE A 337 12.82 -16.46 15.10
C ILE A 337 13.64 -17.33 16.05
N LEU A 338 14.94 -17.05 16.14
CA LEU A 338 15.86 -17.77 17.01
C LEU A 338 15.77 -17.28 18.46
N GLU A 339 15.52 -15.98 18.64
CA GLU A 339 15.43 -15.35 19.96
C GLU A 339 14.14 -15.70 20.70
N ASN A 340 13.00 -15.79 20.00
CA ASN A 340 11.69 -16.08 20.59
C ASN A 340 10.93 -17.12 19.75
N PRO A 341 11.35 -18.40 19.78
CA PRO A 341 10.79 -19.44 18.90
C PRO A 341 9.30 -19.71 19.13
N ASP A 342 8.79 -19.51 20.34
CA ASP A 342 7.38 -19.75 20.68
C ASP A 342 6.44 -18.61 20.25
N SER A 343 6.98 -17.40 19.99
CA SER A 343 6.21 -16.23 19.57
C SER A 343 7.11 -15.25 18.80
N PRO A 344 7.56 -15.62 17.59
CA PRO A 344 8.48 -14.80 16.81
C PRO A 344 7.83 -13.47 16.41
N SER A 345 8.57 -12.38 16.54
CA SER A 345 8.10 -11.06 16.13
C SER A 345 8.11 -10.90 14.61
N SER A 346 6.97 -10.68 13.98
CA SER A 346 6.92 -10.39 12.55
C SER A 346 7.25 -8.92 12.24
N ARG A 347 8.54 -8.64 12.04
CA ARG A 347 9.05 -7.28 11.76
C ARG A 347 10.02 -7.23 10.58
N LEU A 348 10.11 -6.06 9.96
CA LEU A 348 11.11 -5.72 8.95
C LEU A 348 12.39 -5.21 9.60
N ALA A 349 13.50 -5.26 8.87
CA ALA A 349 14.78 -4.67 9.24
C ALA A 349 14.82 -3.15 9.07
N PHE A 350 13.78 -2.45 9.54
CA PHE A 350 13.59 -0.99 9.42
C PHE A 350 13.90 -0.23 10.72
N ASP A 351 14.63 -0.86 11.64
CA ASP A 351 14.96 -0.27 12.92
C ASP A 351 15.85 0.98 12.73
N LEU A 352 15.60 1.97 13.59
CA LEU A 352 16.33 3.24 13.61
C LEU A 352 17.61 3.10 14.42
N ILE A 353 18.77 3.16 13.75
CA ILE A 353 20.09 3.22 14.38
C ILE A 353 20.61 4.65 14.24
N GLY A 354 20.81 5.34 15.37
CA GLY A 354 21.19 6.76 15.36
C GLY A 354 20.16 7.66 14.67
N GLY A 355 18.87 7.29 14.71
CA GLY A 355 17.76 8.03 14.10
C GLY A 355 17.56 7.80 12.60
N LYS A 356 18.34 6.91 11.97
CA LYS A 356 18.22 6.57 10.54
C LYS A 356 18.07 5.06 10.34
N SER A 357 17.47 4.65 9.23
CA SER A 357 17.40 3.25 8.84
C SER A 357 17.77 3.13 7.37
N TYR A 358 19.03 2.76 7.10
CA TYR A 358 19.51 2.63 5.73
C TYR A 358 18.73 1.59 4.90
N PRO A 359 18.35 0.41 5.44
CA PRO A 359 17.47 -0.50 4.70
C PRO A 359 16.15 0.16 4.32
N ARG A 360 15.47 0.82 5.26
CA ARG A 360 14.20 1.52 4.99
C ARG A 360 14.37 2.57 3.90
N ASP A 361 15.40 3.39 4.01
CA ASP A 361 15.66 4.47 3.05
C ASP A 361 15.98 3.90 1.64
N ASP A 362 16.72 2.79 1.56
CA ASP A 362 17.05 2.10 0.30
C ASP A 362 15.80 1.51 -0.38
N PHE A 363 14.93 0.86 0.38
CA PHE A 363 13.69 0.28 -0.16
C PHE A 363 12.65 1.34 -0.55
N ILE A 364 12.57 2.47 0.17
CA ILE A 364 11.76 3.64 -0.23
C ILE A 364 12.31 4.23 -1.53
N ASN A 365 13.64 4.43 -1.64
CA ASN A 365 14.26 4.94 -2.85
C ASN A 365 14.04 4.00 -4.06
N LEU A 366 14.08 2.68 -3.83
CA LEU A 366 13.75 1.71 -4.87
C LEU A 366 12.29 1.83 -5.33
N ALA A 367 11.33 1.92 -4.41
CA ALA A 367 9.92 2.11 -4.75
C ALA A 367 9.70 3.39 -5.58
N ASP A 368 10.34 4.50 -5.17
CA ASP A 368 10.29 5.78 -5.88
C ASP A 368 10.97 5.71 -7.26
N TYR A 369 12.07 4.96 -7.38
CA TYR A 369 12.74 4.75 -8.67
C TYR A 369 11.81 4.03 -9.66
N ILE A 370 11.16 2.94 -9.24
CA ILE A 370 10.23 2.19 -10.09
C ILE A 370 9.04 3.09 -10.47
N GLU A 371 8.50 3.85 -9.50
CA GLU A 371 7.38 4.77 -9.76
C GLU A 371 7.72 5.79 -10.84
N ARG A 372 8.92 6.40 -10.78
CA ARG A 372 9.37 7.41 -11.77
C ARG A 372 9.65 6.81 -13.14
N LYS A 373 10.23 5.60 -13.21
CA LYS A 373 10.70 5.00 -14.47
C LYS A 373 9.62 4.27 -15.24
N ALA A 374 8.68 3.64 -14.55
CA ALA A 374 7.68 2.78 -15.18
C ALA A 374 6.24 3.10 -14.78
N GLY A 375 6.04 4.06 -13.87
CA GLY A 375 4.74 4.64 -13.56
C GLY A 375 3.88 3.76 -12.67
N ILE A 376 4.06 3.84 -11.36
CA ILE A 376 3.10 3.28 -10.37
C ILE A 376 2.06 4.33 -9.95
N GLY A 377 2.34 5.61 -10.23
CA GLY A 377 1.53 6.76 -9.79
C GLY A 377 0.10 6.81 -10.33
N PHE A 378 -0.26 6.00 -11.35
CA PHE A 378 -1.66 5.87 -11.76
C PHE A 378 -2.52 5.21 -10.66
N LEU A 379 -1.95 4.34 -9.81
CA LEU A 379 -2.64 3.85 -8.62
C LEU A 379 -3.01 4.99 -7.66
N ARG A 380 -2.25 6.09 -7.65
CA ARG A 380 -2.59 7.30 -6.88
C ARG A 380 -3.68 8.14 -7.56
N ASN A 381 -3.88 7.99 -8.88
CA ASN A 381 -4.80 8.77 -9.71
C ASN A 381 -6.13 8.07 -10.04
N ASP A 382 -6.21 6.74 -9.98
CA ASP A 382 -7.45 5.96 -10.21
C ASP A 382 -8.33 5.82 -8.94
N ALA A 383 -7.97 6.53 -7.87
CA ALA A 383 -8.82 6.75 -6.69
C ALA A 383 -9.50 8.14 -6.75
N ARG A 384 -9.82 8.62 -7.97
CA ARG A 384 -10.41 9.95 -8.21
C ARG A 384 -11.93 9.97 -8.22
#